data_AF-A0A7V9GNS2-F1
#
_entry.id   AF-A0A7V9GNS2-F1
#
_cell.length_a   1.000
_cell.length_b   1.000
_cell.length_c   1.000
_cell.angle_alpha   90.00
_cell.angle_beta   90.00
_cell.angle_gamma   90.00
#
_symmetry.space_group_name_H-M   'P 1'
#
loop_
_entity.id
_entity.type
_entity.pdbx_description
1 polymer ?
#
loop_
_entity_poly.entity_id
_entity_poly.type
_entity_poly.pdbx_seq_one_letter_code
_entity_poly.pdbx_strand_id
1 'polypeptide(L)'
;MKPRNAGTAMLNGEKAILLDLTFDPKVGRDRWVFYVDPNDKLIRKIEHYPSLKSNVQPEEIYLDDFKREGNIVLSHSNKYYRSNGKILEEYLISDVKFNSSLSADVFNRPQQLSSLNR
;
A
#
# COMPACT_ATOMS: atom_id res chain seq x y z
N MET A 1 -12.81 1.24 11.98
CA MET A 1 -11.42 1.39 12.48
C MET A 1 -10.91 2.77 12.11
N LYS A 2 -10.31 3.51 13.03
CA LYS A 2 -9.76 4.84 12.73
C LYS A 2 -8.22 4.75 12.79
N PRO A 3 -7.49 5.25 11.77
CA PRO A 3 -6.05 5.44 11.87
C PRO A 3 -5.72 6.23 13.13
N ARG A 4 -4.67 5.81 13.85
CA ARG A 4 -4.14 6.55 15.01
C ARG A 4 -2.90 7.30 14.56
N ASN A 5 -2.79 8.58 14.94
CA ASN A 5 -1.52 9.28 14.80
C ASN A 5 -0.51 8.67 15.78
N ALA A 6 0.56 8.08 15.25
CA ALA A 6 1.61 7.40 16.00
C ALA A 6 2.86 8.28 16.16
N GLY A 7 2.81 9.54 15.75
CA GLY A 7 3.89 10.52 15.88
C GLY A 7 4.53 10.84 14.54
N THR A 8 5.83 11.10 14.58
CA THR A 8 6.62 11.51 13.40
C THR A 8 7.94 10.76 13.33
N ALA A 9 8.45 10.52 12.13
CA ALA A 9 9.75 9.91 11.88
C ALA A 9 10.53 10.68 10.81
N MET A 10 11.81 10.33 10.64
CA MET A 10 12.61 10.74 9.50
C MET A 10 12.63 9.60 8.47
N LEU A 11 12.26 9.89 7.23
CA LEU A 11 12.33 8.99 6.09
C LEU A 11 13.19 9.65 5.02
N ASN A 12 14.34 9.05 4.68
CA ASN A 12 15.27 9.57 3.68
C ASN A 12 15.70 11.03 3.90
N GLY A 13 15.80 11.46 5.17
CA GLY A 13 16.17 12.84 5.53
C GLY A 13 14.99 13.82 5.58
N GLU A 14 13.78 13.38 5.28
CA GLU A 14 12.56 14.19 5.34
C GLU A 14 11.64 13.76 6.48
N LYS A 15 10.86 14.70 7.01
CA LYS A 15 9.92 14.42 8.10
C LYS A 15 8.65 13.74 7.56
N ALA A 16 8.23 12.65 8.18
CA ALA A 16 6.97 11.97 7.90
C ALA A 16 6.05 11.94 9.14
N ILE A 17 4.74 11.98 8.91
CA ILE A 17 3.70 11.68 9.91
C ILE A 17 3.44 10.17 9.87
N LEU A 18 3.39 9.53 11.03
CA LEU A 18 3.09 8.11 11.14
C LEU A 18 1.61 7.90 11.43
N LEU A 19 0.91 7.16 10.57
CA LEU A 19 -0.45 6.70 10.81
C LEU A 19 -0.44 5.19 11.07
N ASP A 20 -0.89 4.79 12.25
CA ASP A 20 -0.98 3.40 12.69
C ASP A 20 -2.42 2.88 12.50
N LEU A 21 -2.55 1.86 11.65
CA LEU A 21 -3.77 1.10 11.44
C LEU A 21 -3.53 -0.31 11.98
N THR A 22 -3.99 -0.53 13.22
CA THR A 22 -3.96 -1.84 13.87
C THR A 22 -5.36 -2.43 13.88
N PHE A 23 -5.54 -3.65 13.37
CA PHE A 23 -6.88 -4.22 13.20
C PHE A 23 -7.59 -4.55 14.52
N ASP A 24 -6.98 -5.42 15.31
CA ASP A 24 -7.43 -5.75 16.65
C ASP A 24 -6.23 -6.28 17.46
N PRO A 25 -5.80 -5.64 18.55
CA PRO A 25 -4.69 -6.16 19.34
C PRO A 25 -4.97 -7.51 20.04
N LYS A 26 -6.25 -7.92 20.14
CA LYS A 26 -6.68 -9.16 20.80
C LYS A 26 -6.75 -10.36 19.85
N VAL A 27 -7.02 -10.14 18.56
CA VAL A 27 -7.14 -11.23 17.55
C VAL A 27 -6.42 -10.94 16.23
N GLY A 28 -6.16 -9.68 15.94
CA GLY A 28 -5.61 -9.18 14.69
C GLY A 28 -4.08 -9.24 14.69
N ARG A 29 -3.55 -9.94 13.68
CA ARG A 29 -2.11 -10.14 13.50
C ARG A 29 -1.47 -9.03 12.66
N ASP A 30 -2.29 -8.26 11.96
CA ASP A 30 -1.86 -7.30 10.96
C ASP A 30 -1.89 -5.87 11.53
N ARG A 31 -0.70 -5.27 11.58
CA ARG A 31 -0.51 -3.85 11.88
C ARG A 31 0.13 -3.19 10.68
N TRP A 32 -0.40 -2.05 10.29
CA TRP A 32 0.08 -1.26 9.17
C TRP A 32 0.49 0.12 9.68
N VAL A 33 1.70 0.57 9.34
CA VAL A 33 2.19 1.91 9.65
C VAL A 33 2.48 2.64 8.35
N PHE A 34 1.82 3.77 8.16
CA PHE A 34 1.93 4.57 6.95
C PHE A 34 2.79 5.80 7.26
N TYR A 35 3.82 6.01 6.46
CA TYR A 35 4.68 7.17 6.49
C TYR A 35 4.13 8.17 5.49
N VAL A 36 3.49 9.21 6.00
CA VAL A 36 2.77 10.21 5.22
C VAL A 36 3.56 11.50 5.18
N ASP A 37 3.79 12.02 3.99
CA ASP A 37 4.39 13.33 3.79
C ASP A 37 3.48 14.42 4.40
N PRO A 38 3.98 15.27 5.30
CA PRO A 38 3.16 16.26 5.98
C PRO A 38 2.67 17.37 5.05
N ASN A 39 3.27 17.57 3.88
CA ASN A 39 2.94 18.67 2.98
C ASN A 39 1.83 18.26 2.00
N ASP A 40 2.06 17.18 1.23
CA ASP A 40 1.12 16.76 0.17
C ASP A 40 0.21 15.59 0.57
N LYS A 41 0.41 15.04 1.78
CA LYS A 41 -0.37 13.94 2.36
C LYS A 41 -0.25 12.61 1.61
N LEU A 42 0.75 12.47 0.74
CA LEU A 42 1.03 11.22 0.04
C LEU A 42 1.77 10.25 0.95
N ILE A 43 1.49 8.95 0.79
CA ILE A 43 2.13 7.87 1.54
C ILE A 43 3.44 7.54 0.82
N ARG A 44 4.58 7.70 1.50
CA ARG A 44 5.92 7.42 0.94
C ARG A 44 6.42 6.02 1.27
N LYS A 45 6.02 5.50 2.43
CA LYS A 45 6.37 4.17 2.89
C LYS A 45 5.21 3.54 3.64
N ILE A 46 5.06 2.23 3.52
CA ILE A 46 4.15 1.43 4.32
C ILE A 46 4.97 0.33 5.00
N GLU A 47 4.77 0.14 6.28
CA GLU A 47 5.26 -1.02 7.03
C GLU A 47 4.09 -1.94 7.33
N HIS A 48 4.20 -3.19 6.91
CA HIS A 48 3.26 -4.24 7.21
C HIS A 48 3.88 -5.22 8.21
N TYR A 49 3.27 -5.34 9.37
CA TYR A 49 3.64 -6.30 10.39
C TYR A 49 2.64 -7.47 10.31
N PRO A 50 3.01 -8.61 9.71
CA PRO A 50 2.13 -9.78 9.57
C PRO A 50 1.88 -10.54 10.89
N SER A 51 2.51 -10.08 11.97
CA SER A 51 2.38 -10.63 13.30
C SER A 51 2.74 -9.57 14.34
N LEU A 52 1.96 -9.46 15.41
CA LEU A 52 2.27 -8.60 16.57
C LEU A 52 3.35 -9.19 17.51
N LYS A 53 4.02 -10.28 17.12
CA LYS A 53 5.14 -10.82 17.88
C LYS A 53 6.26 -9.77 17.96
N SER A 54 6.76 -9.53 19.17
CA SER A 54 7.93 -8.70 19.39
C SER A 54 9.10 -9.22 18.54
N ASN A 55 9.82 -8.29 17.89
CA ASN A 55 11.04 -8.52 17.10
C ASN A 55 10.85 -9.04 15.66
N VAL A 56 9.63 -9.03 15.11
CA VAL A 56 9.46 -9.24 13.66
C VAL A 56 9.65 -7.90 12.95
N GLN A 57 10.64 -7.84 12.06
CA GLN A 57 10.79 -6.69 11.15
C GLN A 57 9.59 -6.61 10.20
N PRO A 58 9.08 -5.42 9.89
CA PRO A 58 7.98 -5.30 8.96
C PRO A 58 8.40 -5.68 7.54
N GLU A 59 7.45 -6.11 6.74
CA GLU A 59 7.56 -5.97 5.29
C GLU A 59 7.41 -4.49 4.94
N GLU A 60 8.16 -4.01 3.96
CA GLU A 60 8.19 -2.58 3.63
C GLU A 60 7.77 -2.35 2.18
N ILE A 61 6.95 -1.35 1.96
CA ILE A 61 6.54 -0.90 0.63
C ILE A 61 6.97 0.55 0.51
N TYR A 62 7.82 0.85 -0.47
CA TYR A 62 8.19 2.22 -0.80
C TYR A 62 7.44 2.65 -2.05
N LEU A 63 6.83 3.82 -2.00
CA LEU A 63 6.05 4.41 -3.08
C LEU A 63 6.79 5.66 -3.57
N ASP A 64 6.98 5.76 -4.89
CA ASP A 64 7.79 6.78 -5.53
C ASP A 64 7.26 7.11 -6.95
N ASP A 65 7.86 8.12 -7.58
CA ASP A 65 7.49 8.60 -8.92
C ASP A 65 6.00 9.00 -8.99
N PHE A 66 5.59 9.86 -8.04
CA PHE A 66 4.21 10.32 -7.96
C PHE A 66 3.86 11.25 -9.13
N LYS A 67 2.85 10.88 -9.91
CA LYS A 67 2.34 11.66 -11.05
C LYS A 67 0.85 11.93 -10.91
N ARG A 68 0.43 13.03 -11.50
CA ARG A 68 -0.99 13.37 -11.61
C ARG A 68 -1.60 12.59 -12.78
N GLU A 69 -2.57 11.74 -12.49
CA GLU A 69 -3.30 10.94 -13.46
C GLU A 69 -4.77 11.33 -13.41
N GLY A 70 -5.19 12.19 -14.33
CA GLY A 70 -6.50 12.85 -14.27
C GLY A 70 -6.65 13.69 -13.00
N ASN A 71 -7.59 13.27 -12.13
CA ASN A 71 -7.92 13.97 -10.88
C ASN A 71 -7.25 13.37 -9.63
N ILE A 72 -6.44 12.33 -9.78
CA ILE A 72 -5.72 11.69 -8.67
C ILE A 72 -4.21 11.88 -8.83
N VAL A 73 -3.48 11.73 -7.73
CA VAL A 73 -2.02 11.57 -7.75
C VAL A 73 -1.72 10.11 -7.42
N LEU A 74 -0.95 9.45 -8.28
CA LEU A 74 -0.66 8.02 -8.23
C LEU A 74 0.85 7.80 -8.15
N SER A 75 1.28 6.80 -7.39
CA SER A 75 2.67 6.32 -7.37
C SER A 75 2.92 5.42 -8.59
N HIS A 76 3.92 5.74 -9.43
CA HIS A 76 4.25 4.94 -10.61
C HIS A 76 5.37 3.93 -10.37
N SER A 77 6.07 4.02 -9.23
CA SER A 77 7.10 3.06 -8.83
C SER A 77 6.83 2.60 -7.41
N ASN A 78 6.65 1.29 -7.23
CA ASN A 78 6.50 0.72 -5.90
C ASN A 78 7.48 -0.43 -5.69
N LYS A 79 8.27 -0.39 -4.61
CA LYS A 79 9.22 -1.45 -4.25
C LYS A 79 8.80 -2.12 -2.95
N TYR A 80 8.63 -3.43 -3.00
CA TYR A 80 8.19 -4.26 -1.89
C TYR A 80 9.39 -5.06 -1.37
N TYR A 81 9.61 -5.00 -0.06
CA TYR A 81 10.68 -5.70 0.63
C TYR A 81 10.09 -6.64 1.67
N ARG A 82 10.58 -7.86 1.72
CA ARG A 82 10.27 -8.80 2.81
C ARG A 82 10.91 -8.33 4.11
N SER A 83 10.45 -8.86 5.24
CA SER A 83 11.04 -8.62 6.58
C SER A 83 12.54 -8.90 6.69
N ASN A 84 13.13 -9.68 5.76
CA ASN A 84 14.57 -9.94 5.71
C ASN A 84 15.35 -8.95 4.83
N GLY A 85 14.71 -7.85 4.39
CA GLY A 85 15.30 -6.82 3.54
C GLY A 85 15.49 -7.21 2.08
N LYS A 86 15.12 -8.43 1.66
CA LYS A 86 15.16 -8.81 0.25
C LYS A 86 13.96 -8.24 -0.49
N ILE A 87 14.18 -7.76 -1.70
CA ILE A 87 13.11 -7.36 -2.61
C ILE A 87 12.18 -8.58 -2.83
N LEU A 88 10.90 -8.35 -2.58
CA LEU A 88 9.81 -9.24 -2.92
C LEU A 88 9.42 -8.99 -4.37
N GLU A 89 9.02 -7.75 -4.67
CA GLU A 89 8.44 -7.34 -5.93
C GLU A 89 8.75 -5.87 -6.22
N GLU A 90 8.77 -5.51 -7.50
CA GLU A 90 8.84 -4.14 -7.97
C GLU A 90 7.74 -3.93 -9.01
N TYR A 91 6.94 -2.89 -8.82
CA TYR A 91 5.87 -2.50 -9.73
C TYR A 91 6.24 -1.20 -10.41
N LEU A 92 6.20 -1.22 -11.74
CA LEU A 92 6.31 -0.03 -12.58
C LEU A 92 4.99 0.14 -13.33
N ILE A 93 4.36 1.29 -13.14
CA ILE A 93 3.05 1.59 -13.71
C ILE A 93 3.25 2.63 -14.82
N SER A 94 2.82 2.29 -16.03
CA SER A 94 2.88 3.17 -17.20
C SER A 94 1.53 3.24 -17.91
N ASP A 95 1.42 4.18 -18.84
CA ASP A 95 0.27 4.29 -19.76
C ASP A 95 -1.09 4.35 -19.06
N VAL A 96 -1.13 5.04 -17.92
CA VAL A 96 -2.36 5.20 -17.15
C VAL A 96 -3.35 6.04 -17.94
N LYS A 97 -4.54 5.50 -18.16
CA LYS A 97 -5.63 6.20 -18.86
C LYS A 97 -6.85 6.34 -17.96
N PHE A 98 -6.89 7.45 -17.24
CA PHE A 98 -8.05 7.79 -16.41
C PHE A 98 -9.28 8.15 -17.27
N ASN A 99 -10.48 7.90 -16.78
CA ASN A 99 -11.76 8.14 -17.47
C ASN A 99 -11.93 7.42 -18.82
N SER A 100 -11.16 6.36 -19.09
CA SER A 100 -11.43 5.51 -20.25
C SER A 100 -12.69 4.70 -20.02
N SER A 101 -13.57 4.65 -21.02
CA SER A 101 -14.76 3.79 -20.97
C SER A 101 -14.32 2.33 -20.93
N LEU A 102 -14.73 1.61 -19.89
CA LEU A 102 -14.61 0.16 -19.82
C LEU A 102 -15.91 -0.46 -20.29
N SER A 103 -15.83 -1.65 -20.88
CA SER A 103 -17.03 -2.42 -21.21
C SER A 103 -17.81 -2.75 -19.93
N ALA A 104 -19.15 -2.73 -20.01
CA ALA A 104 -20.02 -2.98 -18.86
C ALA A 104 -19.83 -4.38 -18.24
N ASP A 105 -19.31 -5.33 -19.03
CA ASP A 105 -19.06 -6.72 -18.64
C ASP A 105 -17.61 -7.00 -18.21
N VAL A 106 -16.73 -6.00 -18.17
CA VAL A 106 -15.30 -6.22 -17.84
C VAL A 106 -15.07 -6.84 -16.46
N PHE A 107 -16.01 -6.60 -15.53
CA PHE A 107 -15.98 -7.15 -14.17
C PHE A 107 -16.84 -8.41 -14.01
N ASN A 108 -17.51 -8.87 -15.07
CA ASN A 108 -18.27 -10.11 -15.04
C ASN A 108 -17.32 -11.30 -14.95
N ARG A 109 -17.66 -12.28 -14.10
CA ARG A 109 -16.91 -13.53 -14.03
C ARG A 109 -16.94 -14.22 -15.40
N PRO A 110 -15.79 -14.60 -15.98
CA PRO A 110 -15.76 -15.32 -17.25
C PRO A 110 -16.60 -16.60 -17.16
N GLN A 111 -17.45 -16.86 -18.16
CA GLN A 111 -18.30 -18.05 -18.19
C GLN A 111 -17.49 -19.36 -18.08
N GLN A 112 -16.28 -19.38 -18.61
CA GLN A 112 -15.35 -20.52 -18.55
C GLN A 112 -14.92 -20.90 -17.12
N LEU A 113 -15.02 -19.97 -16.15
CA LEU A 113 -14.71 -20.22 -14.74
C LEU A 113 -15.96 -20.51 -13.89
N SER A 114 -17.15 -20.49 -14.50
CA SER A 114 -18.42 -20.71 -13.80
C SER A 114 -18.81 -22.21 -13.71
N SER A 115 -18.17 -23.07 -14.51
CA SER A 115 -18.44 -24.51 -14.58
C SER A 115 -17.68 -25.37 -13.55
N LEU A 116 -16.79 -24.78 -12.73
CA LEU A 116 -16.04 -25.51 -11.69
C LEU A 116 -16.84 -25.75 -10.38
N ASN A 117 -18.12 -25.38 -10.35
CA ASN A 117 -19.02 -25.60 -9.21
C ASN A 117 -20.21 -26.51 -9.59
N ARG A 118 -19.94 -27.70 -10.16
CA ARG A 118 -20.92 -28.79 -10.21
C ARG A 118 -20.30 -30.09 -9.74
#